data_AF-A0A965TVS8-F1
#
_entry.id   AF-A0A965TVS8-F1
#
_cell.length_a   1.000
_cell.length_b   1.000
_cell.length_c   1.000
_cell.angle_alpha   90.00
_cell.angle_beta   90.00
_cell.angle_gamma   90.00
#
_symmetry.space_group_name_H-M   'P 1'
#
loop_
_entity.id
_entity.type
_entity.pdbx_description
1 polymer ?
#
loop_
_entity_poly.entity_id
_entity_poly.type
_entity_poly.pdbx_seq_one_letter_code
_entity_poly.pdbx_strand_id
1 'polypeptide(L)'
;MDIINSLFTSLFGISVVFAVLVALILLIYGQSLVMKSMHRVKPAAAASEPAPSNPVTVDPAPAARTTVPGKLELVGIDEKTAALVMAIICDESGIPANELIFKSIREIA
;
A
#
# COMPACT_ATOMS: atom_id res chain seq x y z
N MET A 1 53.10 -1.19 13.59
CA MET A 1 51.71 -1.08 13.09
C MET A 1 51.77 -0.36 11.76
N ASP A 2 51.74 -1.11 10.66
CA ASP A 2 51.99 -0.58 9.34
C ASP A 2 50.84 0.32 8.87
N ILE A 3 51.16 1.59 8.64
CA ILE A 3 50.21 2.64 8.21
C ILE A 3 49.49 2.24 6.91
N ILE A 4 50.19 1.51 6.04
CA ILE A 4 49.65 0.95 4.79
C ILE A 4 48.48 -0.01 5.06
N ASN A 5 48.61 -0.92 6.03
CA ASN A 5 47.55 -1.89 6.37
C ASN A 5 46.31 -1.21 6.96
N SER A 6 46.52 -0.12 7.70
CA SER A 6 45.44 0.71 8.26
C SER A 6 44.68 1.45 7.16
N LEU A 7 45.39 1.96 6.15
CA LEU A 7 44.79 2.63 5.00
C LEU A 7 43.93 1.66 4.16
N PHE A 8 44.43 0.45 3.89
CA PHE A 8 43.65 -0.59 3.21
C PHE A 8 42.42 -1.02 4.01
N THR A 9 42.55 -1.16 5.33
CA THR A 9 41.43 -1.47 6.23
C THR A 9 40.34 -0.39 6.15
N SER A 10 40.72 0.89 6.19
CA SER A 10 39.77 1.99 6.07
C SER A 10 39.10 2.01 4.70
N LEU A 11 39.84 1.75 3.62
CA LEU A 11 39.31 1.71 2.26
C LEU A 11 38.35 0.52 2.06
N PHE A 12 38.66 -0.62 2.68
CA PHE A 12 37.77 -1.78 2.68
C PHE A 12 36.49 -1.49 3.47
N GLY A 13 36.60 -0.88 4.66
CA GLY A 13 35.44 -0.49 5.47
C GLY A 13 34.48 0.44 4.74
N ILE A 14 34.99 1.51 4.11
CA ILE A 14 34.15 2.43 3.33
C ILE A 14 33.55 1.74 2.11
N SER A 15 34.30 0.88 1.41
CA SER A 15 33.81 0.09 0.29
C SER A 15 32.66 -0.83 0.69
N VAL A 16 32.76 -1.51 1.83
CA VAL A 16 31.70 -2.38 2.36
C VAL A 16 30.43 -1.59 2.66
N VAL A 17 30.53 -0.40 3.28
CA VAL A 17 29.36 0.44 3.56
C VAL A 17 28.66 0.84 2.25
N PHE A 18 29.42 1.26 1.24
CA PHE A 18 28.86 1.56 -0.09
C PHE A 18 28.22 0.34 -0.74
N ALA A 19 28.87 -0.83 -0.67
CA ALA A 19 28.34 -2.07 -1.22
C ALA A 19 27.00 -2.46 -0.57
N VAL A 20 26.88 -2.33 0.75
CA VAL A 20 25.63 -2.57 1.48
C VAL A 20 24.54 -1.57 1.06
N LEU A 21 24.88 -0.30 0.89
CA LEU A 21 23.92 0.73 0.47
C LEU A 21 23.38 0.46 -0.95
N VAL A 22 24.26 0.09 -1.88
CA VAL A 22 23.90 -0.31 -3.25
C VAL A 22 23.07 -1.59 -3.23
N ALA A 23 23.46 -2.59 -2.44
CA ALA A 23 22.70 -3.84 -2.30
C ALA A 23 21.29 -3.58 -1.78
N LEU A 24 21.13 -2.67 -0.82
CA LEU A 24 19.82 -2.30 -0.26
C LEU A 24 18.94 -1.61 -1.32
N ILE A 25 19.52 -0.67 -2.09
CA ILE A 25 18.83 -0.01 -3.21
C ILE A 25 18.39 -1.05 -4.25
N LEU A 26 19.27 -1.98 -4.64
CA LEU A 26 18.97 -3.05 -5.58
C LEU A 26 17.88 -4.00 -5.05
N LEU A 27 17.90 -4.33 -3.76
CA LEU A 27 16.87 -5.15 -3.12
C LEU A 27 15.50 -4.47 -3.21
N ILE A 28 15.43 -3.16 -2.92
CA ILE A 28 14.18 -2.38 -3.00
C ILE A 28 13.68 -2.31 -4.45
N TYR A 29 14.57 -2.10 -5.41
CA TYR A 29 14.23 -2.07 -6.82
C TYR A 29 13.79 -3.45 -7.35
N GLY A 30 14.47 -4.51 -6.90
CA GLY A 30 14.15 -5.90 -7.21
C GLY A 30 12.77 -6.27 -6.66
N GLN A 31 12.46 -5.90 -5.42
CA GLN A 31 11.13 -6.12 -4.83
C GLN A 31 10.04 -5.34 -5.59
N SER A 32 10.32 -4.11 -6.05
CA SER A 32 9.38 -3.38 -6.92
C SER A 32 9.13 -4.10 -8.25
N LEU A 33 10.14 -4.75 -8.83
CA LEU A 33 9.98 -5.51 -10.06
C LEU A 33 9.26 -6.85 -9.84
N VAL A 34 9.56 -7.55 -8.74
CA VAL A 34 8.89 -8.80 -8.32
C VAL A 34 7.43 -8.53 -7.98
N MET A 35 7.12 -7.46 -7.24
CA MET A 35 5.74 -7.04 -7.00
C MET A 35 5.03 -6.69 -8.31
N LYS A 36 5.68 -6.01 -9.26
CA LYS A 36 5.11 -5.73 -10.59
C LYS A 36 4.87 -7.00 -11.42
N SER A 37 5.71 -8.03 -11.24
CA SER A 37 5.56 -9.34 -11.88
C SER A 37 4.44 -10.17 -11.24
N MET A 38 4.32 -10.15 -9.90
CA MET A 38 3.21 -10.79 -9.17
C MET A 38 1.88 -10.08 -9.38
N HIS A 39 1.88 -8.75 -9.56
CA HIS A 39 0.70 -7.94 -9.86
C HIS A 39 0.27 -7.99 -11.35
N ARG A 40 0.95 -8.79 -12.18
CA ARG A 40 0.38 -9.23 -13.47
C ARG A 40 -0.67 -10.34 -13.31
N VAL A 41 -0.82 -10.88 -12.10
CA VAL A 41 -2.08 -11.47 -11.64
C VAL A 41 -2.80 -10.41 -10.79
N LYS A 42 -3.63 -9.61 -11.49
CA LYS A 42 -4.60 -8.61 -11.01
C LYS A 42 -4.05 -7.17 -10.82
N PRO A 43 -4.64 -6.14 -11.45
CA PRO A 43 -3.95 -4.90 -11.83
C PRO A 43 -4.04 -3.75 -10.81
N ALA A 44 -3.03 -2.87 -10.95
CA ALA A 44 -2.86 -1.41 -10.74
C ALA A 44 -3.79 -0.68 -9.74
N ALA A 45 -3.37 0.35 -8.99
CA ALA A 45 -2.48 1.48 -9.29
C ALA A 45 -2.08 2.16 -7.95
N ALA A 46 -0.81 2.46 -7.70
CA ALA A 46 -0.11 3.74 -7.96
C ALA A 46 -0.06 4.66 -6.72
N ALA A 47 1.16 5.08 -6.42
CA ALA A 47 1.55 5.89 -5.27
C ALA A 47 1.56 7.39 -5.60
N SER A 48 1.34 8.19 -4.54
CA SER A 48 1.86 9.56 -4.28
C SER A 48 1.18 10.79 -4.91
N GLU A 49 0.34 11.46 -4.10
CA GLU A 49 0.36 12.89 -3.61
C GLU A 49 1.08 14.00 -4.45
N PRO A 50 0.71 15.33 -4.42
CA PRO A 50 -0.30 16.11 -3.66
C PRO A 50 -1.27 17.00 -4.52
N ALA A 51 -2.28 17.56 -3.85
CA ALA A 51 -3.26 18.60 -4.28
C ALA A 51 -2.59 19.91 -4.82
N PRO A 52 -3.28 20.89 -5.49
CA PRO A 52 -4.70 21.30 -5.32
C PRO A 52 -5.47 21.81 -6.58
N SER A 53 -6.73 22.24 -6.35
CA SER A 53 -7.62 23.14 -7.12
C SER A 53 -8.77 22.54 -7.99
N ASN A 54 -9.99 22.77 -7.47
CA ASN A 54 -11.36 22.67 -8.05
C ASN A 54 -11.60 23.49 -9.34
N PRO A 55 -12.83 23.54 -9.93
CA PRO A 55 -13.82 22.49 -10.24
C PRO A 55 -14.42 22.63 -11.67
N VAL A 56 -14.71 21.55 -12.43
CA VAL A 56 -15.71 21.61 -13.53
C VAL A 56 -16.44 20.28 -13.72
N THR A 57 -17.76 20.39 -13.69
CA THR A 57 -18.87 19.44 -13.85
C THR A 57 -19.01 18.92 -15.29
N VAL A 58 -19.11 17.59 -15.52
CA VAL A 58 -19.94 16.93 -16.57
C VAL A 58 -20.19 15.45 -16.16
N ASP A 59 -21.47 15.07 -16.09
CA ASP A 59 -22.05 13.72 -15.86
C ASP A 59 -22.36 13.05 -17.23
N PRO A 60 -22.80 11.78 -17.41
CA PRO A 60 -22.75 10.56 -16.59
C PRO A 60 -22.11 9.36 -17.33
N ALA A 61 -21.15 8.67 -16.72
CA ALA A 61 -20.69 7.33 -17.13
C ALA A 61 -20.32 6.58 -15.86
N PRO A 62 -20.65 5.27 -15.72
CA PRO A 62 -20.85 4.61 -14.44
C PRO A 62 -19.63 4.86 -13.58
N ALA A 63 -19.81 5.79 -12.64
CA ALA A 63 -18.71 6.35 -11.89
C ALA A 63 -18.00 5.15 -11.28
N ALA A 64 -16.72 5.00 -11.62
CA ALA A 64 -15.81 4.26 -10.80
C ALA A 64 -16.08 4.77 -9.39
N ARG A 65 -16.77 3.97 -8.58
CA ARG A 65 -17.15 4.34 -7.22
C ARG A 65 -15.84 4.44 -6.49
N THR A 66 -15.26 5.62 -6.53
CA THR A 66 -14.17 6.03 -5.67
C THR A 66 -14.80 6.11 -4.30
N THR A 67 -14.90 4.95 -3.63
CA THR A 67 -15.16 4.90 -2.20
C THR A 67 -14.10 5.78 -1.57
N VAL A 68 -14.52 6.97 -1.16
CA VAL A 68 -13.70 7.86 -0.36
C VAL A 68 -13.28 7.04 0.87
N PRO A 69 -11.98 7.00 1.21
CA PRO A 69 -11.54 6.28 2.41
C PRO A 69 -12.35 6.79 3.61
N GLY A 70 -13.10 5.88 4.26
CA GLY A 70 -13.96 6.19 5.41
C GLY A 70 -15.46 6.32 5.12
N LYS A 71 -15.94 6.24 3.87
CA LYS A 71 -17.39 6.24 3.58
C LYS A 71 -17.84 4.87 3.04
N LEU A 72 -18.62 4.14 3.84
CA LEU A 72 -19.25 2.90 3.43
C LEU A 72 -20.53 3.21 2.63
N GLU A 73 -20.62 2.69 1.40
CA GLU A 73 -21.87 2.75 0.63
C GLU A 73 -22.67 1.47 0.88
N LEU A 74 -23.80 1.60 1.57
CA LEU A 74 -24.72 0.49 1.79
C LEU A 74 -25.63 0.34 0.58
N VAL A 75 -25.64 -0.85 -0.03
CA VAL A 75 -26.51 -1.19 -1.16
C VAL A 75 -27.43 -2.33 -0.73
N GLY A 76 -28.72 -2.06 -0.58
CA GLY A 76 -29.73 -3.08 -0.25
C GLY A 76 -29.68 -3.61 1.18
N ILE A 77 -28.84 -3.04 2.05
CA ILE A 77 -28.73 -3.37 3.47
C ILE A 77 -28.95 -2.12 4.33
N ASP A 78 -29.49 -2.30 5.53
CA ASP A 78 -29.65 -1.23 6.50
C ASP A 78 -28.36 -1.00 7.31
N GLU A 79 -28.28 0.17 7.94
CA GLU A 79 -27.12 0.59 8.74
C GLU A 79 -26.81 -0.36 9.90
N LYS A 80 -27.85 -0.91 10.54
CA LYS A 80 -27.66 -1.80 11.70
C LYS A 80 -27.06 -3.13 11.25
N THR A 81 -27.51 -3.68 10.12
CA THR A 81 -26.94 -4.90 9.55
C THR A 81 -25.49 -4.68 9.14
N ALA A 82 -25.17 -3.55 8.50
CA ALA A 82 -23.78 -3.22 8.16
C ALA A 82 -22.88 -3.07 9.38
N ALA A 83 -23.36 -2.39 10.44
CA ALA A 83 -22.63 -2.24 11.70
C ALA A 83 -22.36 -3.60 12.36
N LEU A 84 -23.31 -4.53 12.28
CA LEU A 84 -23.15 -5.87 12.83
C LEU A 84 -22.09 -6.68 12.06
N VAL A 85 -22.11 -6.64 10.73
CA VAL A 85 -21.07 -7.26 9.89
C VAL A 85 -19.70 -6.64 10.18
N MET A 86 -19.65 -5.31 10.36
CA MET A 86 -18.41 -4.61 10.70
C MET A 86 -17.84 -5.03 12.06
N ALA A 87 -18.70 -5.19 13.07
CA ALA A 87 -18.29 -5.63 14.41
C ALA A 87 -17.71 -7.05 14.39
N ILE A 88 -18.36 -8.00 13.69
CA ILE A 88 -17.88 -9.38 13.59
C ILE A 88 -16.50 -9.43 12.92
N ILE A 89 -16.32 -8.68 11.82
CA ILE A 89 -15.05 -8.69 11.09
C ILE A 89 -13.95 -8.01 11.90
N CYS A 90 -14.24 -6.95 12.66
CA CYS A 90 -13.29 -6.36 13.60
C CYS A 90 -12.82 -7.35 14.66
N ASP A 91 -13.74 -8.13 15.24
CA ASP A 91 -13.41 -9.13 16.27
C ASP A 91 -12.54 -10.26 15.70
N GLU A 92 -12.94 -10.83 14.55
CA GLU A 92 -12.22 -11.91 13.89
C GLU A 92 -10.84 -11.48 13.34
N SER A 93 -10.71 -10.23 12.88
CA SER A 93 -9.44 -9.71 12.36
C SER A 93 -8.54 -9.08 13.42
N GLY A 94 -9.08 -8.74 14.59
CA GLY A 94 -8.39 -7.98 15.63
C GLY A 94 -8.05 -6.53 15.21
N ILE A 95 -8.60 -6.03 14.11
CA ILE A 95 -8.36 -4.65 13.61
C ILE A 95 -9.45 -3.73 14.18
N PRO A 96 -9.08 -2.60 14.80
CA PRO A 96 -10.08 -1.66 15.34
C PRO A 96 -10.95 -1.07 14.22
N ALA A 97 -12.22 -0.79 14.54
CA ALA A 97 -13.21 -0.30 13.56
C ALA A 97 -12.79 0.99 12.82
N ASN A 98 -11.96 1.84 13.44
CA ASN A 98 -11.45 3.06 12.80
C ASN A 98 -10.42 2.81 11.69
N GLU A 99 -9.79 1.63 11.65
CA GLU A 99 -8.75 1.28 10.68
C GLU A 99 -9.25 0.27 9.63
N LEU A 100 -10.47 -0.27 9.82
CA LEU A 100 -11.03 -1.29 8.94
C LEU A 100 -11.63 -0.66 7.66
N ILE A 101 -11.10 -1.05 6.49
CA ILE A 101 -11.57 -0.56 5.19
C ILE A 101 -12.26 -1.70 4.40
N PHE A 102 -13.58 -1.60 4.23
CA PHE A 102 -14.34 -2.52 3.38
C PHE A 102 -14.26 -2.14 1.91
N LYS A 103 -13.62 -3.00 1.10
CA LYS A 103 -13.58 -2.82 -0.36
C LYS A 103 -14.86 -3.32 -1.06
N SER A 104 -15.35 -4.50 -0.68
CA SER A 104 -16.61 -5.05 -1.17
C SER A 104 -17.07 -6.20 -0.29
N ILE A 105 -18.36 -6.24 0.04
CA ILE A 105 -19.00 -7.37 0.71
C ILE A 105 -19.98 -7.98 -0.31
N ARG A 106 -19.87 -9.28 -0.57
CA ARG A 106 -20.74 -10.02 -1.49
C ARG A 106 -21.25 -11.25 -0.77
N GLU A 107 -22.50 -11.61 -1.03
CA GLU A 107 -23.05 -12.90 -0.65
C GLU A 107 -22.26 -14.01 -1.35
N ILE A 108 -21.98 -15.08 -0.62
CA ILE A 108 -21.41 -16.31 -1.17
C ILE A 108 -22.61 -17.23 -1.42
N ALA A 109 -23.02 -17.33 -2.69
CA ALA A 109 -24.01 -18.28 -3.16
C ALA A 109 -23.41 -19.67 -3.36
#